data_AF-A0A3D2G3E4-F1
#
_entry.id   AF-A0A3D2G3E4-F1
#
_cell.length_a   1.000
_cell.length_b   1.000
_cell.length_c   1.000
_cell.angle_alpha   90.00
_cell.angle_beta   90.00
_cell.angle_gamma   90.00
#
_symmetry.space_group_name_H-M   'P 1'
#
loop_
_entity.id
_entity.type
_entity.pdbx_description
1 polymer ?
#
loop_
_entity_poly.entity_id
_entity_poly.type
_entity_poly.pdbx_seq_one_letter_code
_entity_poly.pdbx_strand_id
1 'polypeptide(L)' 'KKGYDIIVANTICSATEERQKEASELAAKADVMIVIGGTHSSNTRKLYELCKSECENTYYIQT' A
#
# COMPACT_ATOMS: atom_id res chain seq x y z
N LYS A 1 9.77 16.82 -34.12
CA LYS A 1 9.78 16.27 -32.73
C LYS A 1 8.37 15.79 -32.42
N LYS A 2 8.12 14.47 -32.30
CA LYS A 2 6.81 13.95 -31.88
C LYS A 2 6.74 14.06 -30.35
N GLY A 3 5.93 14.98 -29.84
CA GLY A 3 5.59 15.05 -28.42
C GLY A 3 4.50 14.01 -28.15
N TYR A 4 4.75 13.11 -27.20
CA TYR A 4 3.70 12.23 -26.69
C TYR A 4 2.96 12.99 -25.59
N ASP A 5 1.69 13.30 -25.81
CA ASP A 5 0.78 13.76 -24.74
C ASP A 5 0.42 12.55 -23.87
N ILE A 6 1.16 12.36 -22.78
CA ILE A 6 0.86 11.34 -21.78
C ILE A 6 -0.17 11.92 -20.82
N ILE A 7 -1.44 11.56 -20.99
CA ILE A 7 -2.50 11.85 -20.04
C ILE A 7 -2.39 10.81 -18.92
N VAL A 8 -1.71 11.16 -17.83
CA VAL A 8 -1.67 10.34 -16.61
C VAL A 8 -2.99 10.52 -15.86
N ALA A 9 -3.98 9.68 -16.17
CA ALA A 9 -5.21 9.59 -15.40
C ALA A 9 -4.99 8.61 -14.23
N ASN A 10 -5.05 9.12 -13.00
CA ASN A 10 -4.98 8.29 -11.80
C ASN A 10 -6.33 7.55 -11.65
N THR A 11 -6.41 6.30 -12.12
CA THR A 11 -7.64 5.47 -12.09
C THR A 11 -7.81 4.69 -10.79
N ILE A 12 -7.02 5.01 -9.76
CA ILE A 12 -7.12 4.36 -8.46
C ILE A 12 -8.45 4.76 -7.83
N CYS A 13 -9.30 3.77 -7.55
CA CYS A 13 -10.56 3.97 -6.86
C CYS A 13 -10.30 4.54 -5.46
N SER A 14 -11.07 5.55 -5.05
CA SER A 14 -10.99 6.19 -3.73
C SER A 14 -10.99 5.19 -2.57
N ALA A 15 -11.74 4.09 -2.69
CA ALA A 15 -11.77 3.03 -1.68
C ALA A 15 -10.44 2.28 -1.49
N THR A 16 -9.51 2.35 -2.45
CA THR A 16 -8.15 1.79 -2.32
C THR A 16 -7.23 2.79 -1.62
N GLU A 17 -7.37 4.07 -1.94
CA GLU A 17 -6.59 5.15 -1.33
C GLU A 17 -6.95 5.33 0.15
N GLU A 18 -8.25 5.26 0.49
CA GLU A 18 -8.74 5.38 1.85
C GLU A 18 -8.23 4.24 2.74
N ARG A 19 -8.27 2.99 2.26
CA ARG A 19 -7.72 1.83 2.98
C ARG A 19 -6.21 1.90 3.17
N GLN A 20 -5.48 2.46 2.21
CA GLN A 20 -4.05 2.70 2.35
C GLN A 20 -3.78 3.74 3.42
N LYS A 21 -4.50 4.87 3.39
CA LYS A 21 -4.36 5.92 4.39
C LYS A 21 -4.66 5.41 5.81
N GLU A 22 -5.75 4.68 5.99
CA GLU A 22 -6.08 4.08 7.30
C GLU A 22 -4.99 3.12 7.79
N ALA A 23 -4.44 2.29 6.90
CA ALA A 23 -3.36 1.37 7.26
C ALA A 23 -2.06 2.08 7.65
N SER A 24 -1.74 3.19 6.97
CA SER A 24 -0.59 4.05 7.32
C SER A 24 -0.79 4.70 8.68
N GLU A 25 -1.98 5.27 8.95
CA GLU A 25 -2.29 5.88 10.24
C GLU A 25 -2.27 4.86 11.40
N LEU A 26 -2.67 3.62 11.13
CA LEU A 26 -2.59 2.52 12.09
C LEU A 26 -1.13 2.10 12.32
N ALA A 27 -0.35 1.95 11.24
CA ALA A 27 1.05 1.58 11.32
C ALA A 27 1.89 2.59 12.12
N ALA A 28 1.65 3.89 11.93
CA ALA A 28 2.35 4.95 12.68
C ALA A 28 2.12 4.91 14.20
N LYS A 29 1.09 4.18 14.67
CA LYS A 29 0.75 4.05 16.10
C LYS A 29 1.03 2.66 16.66
N ALA A 30 1.44 1.71 15.82
CA ALA A 30 1.61 0.32 16.20
C ALA A 30 3.09 0.00 16.47
N ASP A 31 3.36 -0.77 17.52
CA ASP A 31 4.72 -1.28 17.81
C ASP A 31 5.15 -2.35 16.79
N VAL A 32 4.18 -3.11 16.28
CA VAL A 32 4.34 -4.21 15.31
C VAL A 32 3.13 -4.25 14.37
N MET A 33 3.38 -4.41 13.08
CA MET A 33 2.34 -4.57 12.06
C MET A 33 2.42 -5.95 11.40
N ILE A 34 1.26 -6.58 11.19
CA ILE A 34 1.14 -7.87 10.50
C ILE A 34 0.22 -7.70 9.30
N VAL A 35 0.76 -7.92 8.10
CA VAL A 35 0.02 -7.84 6.84
C VAL A 35 -0.24 -9.25 6.32
N ILE A 36 -1.51 -9.62 6.23
CA ILE A 36 -1.96 -10.95 5.81
C ILE A 36 -2.45 -10.89 4.36
N GLY A 37 -1.90 -11.75 3.49
CA GLY A 37 -2.42 -11.96 2.15
C GLY A 37 -1.46 -12.67 1.20
N GLY A 38 -1.84 -12.78 -0.07
CA GLY A 38 -1.03 -13.45 -1.08
C GLY A 38 0.07 -12.54 -1.63
N THR A 39 1.31 -13.03 -1.70
CA THR A 39 2.49 -12.29 -2.21
C THR A 39 2.33 -11.81 -3.66
N HIS A 40 1.45 -12.47 -4.42
CA HIS A 40 1.08 -12.08 -5.79
C HIS A 40 0.01 -10.98 -5.88
N SER A 41 -0.62 -10.60 -4.75
CA SER A 41 -1.59 -9.51 -4.71
C SER A 41 -0.88 -8.16 -4.71
N SER A 42 -1.04 -7.41 -5.80
CA SER A 42 -0.55 -6.04 -5.92
C SER A 42 -1.06 -5.13 -4.79
N ASN A 43 -2.29 -5.35 -4.31
CA ASN A 43 -2.86 -4.58 -3.20
C ASN A 43 -2.18 -4.92 -1.88
N THR A 44 -1.96 -6.21 -1.60
CA THR A 44 -1.31 -6.64 -0.36
C THR A 44 0.15 -6.22 -0.32
N ARG A 45 0.84 -6.24 -1.47
CA ARG A 45 2.22 -5.74 -1.56
C ARG A 45 2.32 -4.24 -1.29
N LYS A 46 1.45 -3.44 -1.91
CA LYS A 46 1.38 -2.00 -1.65
C LYS A 46 1.06 -1.70 -0.18
N LEU A 47 0.14 -2.47 0.42
CA LEU A 47 -0.21 -2.33 1.83
C LEU A 47 0.99 -2.63 2.73
N TYR A 48 1.73 -3.71 2.44
CA TYR A 48 2.95 -4.05 3.18
C TYR A 48 4.03 -2.96 3.07
N GLU A 49 4.30 -2.46 1.86
CA GLU A 49 5.29 -1.41 1.64
C GLU A 49 4.93 -0.13 2.42
N LEU A 50 3.65 0.24 2.43
CA LEU A 50 3.14 1.39 3.17
C LEU A 50 3.22 1.19 4.70
N CYS A 51 2.79 0.05 5.21
CA CYS A 51 2.92 -0.24 6.63
C CYS A 51 4.38 -0.25 7.06
N LYS A 52 5.28 -0.78 6.22
CA LYS A 52 6.72 -0.84 6.49
C LYS A 52 7.41 0.51 6.48
N SER A 53 6.91 1.49 5.70
CA SER A 53 7.46 2.84 5.73
C SER A 53 7.12 3.59 7.03
N GLU A 54 6.00 3.25 7.66
CA GLU A 54 5.55 3.88 8.93
C GLU A 54 5.96 3.08 10.17
N CYS A 55 6.04 1.75 10.07
CA CYS A 55 6.41 0.84 11.16
C CYS A 55 7.47 -0.15 10.65
N GLU A 56 8.73 0.02 11.07
CA GLU A 56 9.83 -0.86 10.64
C GLU A 56 9.57 -2.33 10.98
N ASN A 57 8.86 -2.59 12.09
CA ASN A 57 8.45 -3.92 12.55
C ASN A 57 7.20 -4.45 11.82
N THR A 58 7.19 -4.35 10.48
CA THR A 58 6.11 -4.87 9.64
C THR A 58 6.46 -6.24 9.06
N TYR A 59 5.61 -7.23 9.33
CA TYR A 59 5.74 -8.62 8.88
C TYR A 59 4.68 -9.00 7.86
N TYR A 60 5.05 -9.86 6.93
CA TYR A 60 4.17 -10.38 5.90
C TYR A 60 3.83 -11.84 6.18
N ILE A 61 2.54 -12.18 6.19
CA ILE A 61 2.06 -13.55 6.37
C ILE A 61 1.25 -13.97 5.15
N GLN A 62 1.65 -15.09 4.56
CA GLN A 62 0.93 -15.78 3.49
C GLN A 62 0.28 -17.04 4.08
N THR A 63 -1.03 -17.16 3.91
CA THR A 63 -1.84 -18.35 4.24
C THR A 63 -2.53 -18.87 3.00
#